data_AF-A0A9E3WTW4-F1
#
_entry.id   AF-A0A9E3WTW4-F1
#
_cell.length_a   1.000
_cell.length_b   1.000
_cell.length_c   1.000
_cell.angle_alpha   90.00
_cell.angle_beta   90.00
_cell.angle_gamma   90.00
#
_symmetry.space_group_name_H-M   'P 1'
#
loop_
_entity.id
_entity.type
_entity.pdbx_description
1 polymer ?
#
loop_
_entity_poly.entity_id
_entity_poly.type
_entity_poly.pdbx_seq_one_letter_code
_entity_poly.pdbx_strand_id
1 'polypeptide(L)'
;MQQALGWLLGLKNVESLEVGRPDLAADWAQGSGRFWVFFAGALLLVISYFFYFKFQTRGSRPLRFFLATCRGLLLLLLLLTLADPFLPLRSTTRSQPLLYVLFDGTESMGIEDEFSDDQRAALKNAVGGAAASAG
;
A
#
# COMPACT_ATOMS: atom_id res chain seq x y z
N MET A 1 -19.87 -6.32 7.40
CA MET A 1 -18.94 -5.55 8.27
C MET A 1 -18.26 -4.38 7.55
N GLN A 2 -17.88 -4.49 6.27
CA GLN A 2 -17.23 -3.39 5.52
C GLN A 2 -18.11 -2.13 5.35
N GLN A 3 -19.43 -2.29 5.24
CA GLN A 3 -20.39 -1.18 5.11
C GLN A 3 -20.48 -0.31 6.38
N ALA A 4 -20.30 -0.88 7.57
CA ALA A 4 -20.38 -0.15 8.84
C ALA A 4 -19.17 0.76 9.05
N LEU A 5 -17.98 0.32 8.62
CA LEU A 5 -16.76 1.13 8.62
C LEU A 5 -16.86 2.29 7.62
N GLY A 6 -17.40 2.05 6.43
CA GLY A 6 -17.65 3.10 5.43
C GLY A 6 -18.63 4.17 5.92
N TRP A 7 -19.66 3.77 6.69
CA TRP A 7 -20.61 4.69 7.31
C TRP A 7 -19.98 5.52 8.45
N LEU A 8 -19.19 4.91 9.34
CA LEU A 8 -18.51 5.60 10.45
C LEU A 8 -17.49 6.64 9.95
N LEU A 9 -16.84 6.35 8.82
CA LEU A 9 -15.84 7.23 8.18
C LEU A 9 -16.46 8.29 7.24
N GLY A 10 -17.79 8.32 7.08
CA GLY A 10 -18.48 9.32 6.25
C GLY A 10 -18.29 9.13 4.73
N LEU A 11 -17.77 7.97 4.30
CA LEU A 11 -17.47 7.67 2.90
C LEU A 11 -18.74 7.15 2.20
N LYS A 12 -19.56 8.09 1.71
CA LYS A 12 -20.89 7.80 1.11
C LYS A 12 -20.88 7.14 -0.28
N ASN A 13 -19.72 6.91 -0.91
CA ASN A 13 -19.64 6.32 -2.26
C ASN A 13 -18.32 5.56 -2.46
N VAL A 14 -18.16 4.39 -1.82
CA VAL A 14 -17.00 3.51 -2.10
C VAL A 14 -17.48 2.08 -2.25
N GLU A 15 -17.47 1.62 -3.51
CA GLU A 15 -18.05 0.36 -3.99
C GLU A 15 -17.31 -0.90 -3.48
N SER A 16 -16.10 -0.74 -2.93
CA SER A 16 -15.47 -1.73 -2.05
C SER A 16 -14.36 -1.06 -1.22
N LEU A 17 -14.39 -1.25 0.09
CA LEU A 17 -13.31 -0.84 0.99
C LEU A 17 -12.39 -2.04 1.19
N GLU A 18 -11.28 -2.07 0.45
CA GLU A 18 -10.22 -3.04 0.71
C GLU A 18 -9.41 -2.54 1.93
N VAL A 19 -9.77 -3.05 3.11
CA VAL A 19 -9.03 -2.78 4.34
C VAL A 19 -7.68 -3.50 4.23
N GLY A 20 -6.60 -2.74 4.09
CA GLY A 20 -5.26 -3.28 4.05
C GLY A 20 -4.87 -3.92 5.38
N ARG A 21 -3.80 -4.73 5.36
CA ARG A 21 -3.28 -5.35 6.58
C ARG A 21 -2.71 -4.27 7.50
N PRO A 22 -2.93 -4.35 8.83
CA PRO A 22 -2.26 -3.48 9.79
C PRO A 22 -0.74 -3.56 9.58
N ASP A 23 -0.10 -2.40 9.49
CA ASP A 23 1.35 -2.31 9.32
C ASP A 23 1.94 -1.27 10.28
N LEU A 24 3.26 -1.33 10.46
CA LEU A 24 4.01 -0.44 11.35
C LEU A 24 4.80 0.54 10.48
N ALA A 25 4.56 1.83 10.63
CA ALA A 25 5.19 2.86 9.79
C ALA A 25 6.64 3.11 10.20
N ALA A 26 7.02 2.87 11.46
CA ALA A 26 8.36 3.20 11.93
C ALA A 26 9.45 2.36 11.24
N ASP A 27 10.51 3.00 10.73
CA ASP A 27 11.60 2.34 9.97
C ASP A 27 12.26 1.18 10.74
N TRP A 28 12.39 1.32 12.07
CA TRP A 28 12.96 0.29 12.95
C TRP A 28 12.01 -0.89 13.22
N ALA A 29 10.72 -0.73 12.94
CA ALA A 29 9.67 -1.71 13.15
C ALA A 29 9.29 -2.44 11.85
N GLN A 30 9.71 -1.96 10.68
CA GLN A 30 9.43 -2.59 9.38
C GLN A 30 10.32 -3.82 9.11
N GLY A 31 9.86 -4.72 8.24
CA GLY A 31 10.65 -5.89 7.79
C GLY A 31 11.04 -6.82 8.94
N SER A 32 12.36 -6.98 9.16
CA SER A 32 12.97 -7.72 10.28
C SER A 32 12.77 -7.05 11.64
N GLY A 33 12.45 -5.75 11.65
CA GLY A 33 12.15 -4.95 12.84
C GLY A 33 10.93 -5.41 13.62
N ARG A 34 9.95 -6.03 12.93
CA ARG A 34 8.72 -6.56 13.56
C ARG A 34 9.02 -7.56 14.66
N PHE A 35 10.01 -8.43 14.46
CA PHE A 35 10.46 -9.37 15.49
C PHE A 35 10.94 -8.64 16.74
N TRP A 36 11.71 -7.55 16.58
CA TRP A 36 12.22 -6.75 17.68
C TRP A 36 11.12 -6.04 18.47
N VAL A 37 10.03 -5.61 17.82
CA VAL A 37 8.85 -5.07 18.51
C VAL A 37 8.24 -6.11 19.45
N PHE A 38 7.99 -7.32 18.95
CA PHE A 38 7.44 -8.40 19.79
C PHE A 38 8.40 -8.83 20.89
N PHE A 39 9.69 -8.92 20.58
CA PHE A 39 10.73 -9.25 21.55
C PHE A 39 10.84 -8.21 22.66
N ALA A 40 10.91 -6.92 22.30
CA ALA A 40 10.94 -5.81 23.26
C ALA A 40 9.66 -5.78 24.10
N GLY A 41 8.50 -6.04 23.49
CA GLY A 41 7.22 -6.14 24.20
C GLY A 41 7.20 -7.27 25.24
N ALA A 42 7.66 -8.47 24.86
CA ALA A 42 7.79 -9.59 25.77
C ALA A 42 8.77 -9.28 26.91
N LEU A 43 9.91 -8.66 26.59
CA LEU A 43 10.91 -8.25 27.57
C LEU A 43 10.35 -7.23 28.57
N LEU A 44 9.59 -6.24 28.12
CA LEU A 44 8.95 -5.24 28.99
C LEU A 44 7.94 -5.87 29.94
N LEU A 45 7.16 -6.86 29.49
CA LEU A 45 6.28 -7.63 30.37
C LEU A 45 7.08 -8.36 31.44
N VAL A 46 8.12 -9.10 31.05
CA VAL A 46 8.96 -9.85 31.99
C VAL A 46 9.60 -8.93 33.01
N ILE A 47 10.14 -7.78 32.58
CA ILE A 47 10.72 -6.77 33.47
C ILE A 47 9.67 -6.20 34.42
N SER A 48 8.45 -5.93 33.93
CA SER A 48 7.35 -5.45 34.77
C SER A 48 7.01 -6.46 35.88
N TYR A 49 6.86 -7.74 35.53
CA TYR A 49 6.63 -8.80 36.52
C TYR A 49 7.80 -8.94 37.48
N PHE A 50 9.03 -8.99 36.97
CA PHE A 50 10.23 -9.08 37.78
C PHE A 50 10.32 -7.92 38.78
N PHE A 51 9.98 -6.71 38.35
CA PHE A 51 9.96 -5.53 39.21
C PHE A 51 9.00 -5.70 40.39
N TYR A 52 7.75 -6.11 40.13
CA TYR A 52 6.74 -6.28 41.17
C TYR A 52 6.96 -7.50 42.07
N PHE A 53 7.59 -8.57 41.55
CA PHE A 53 7.88 -9.75 42.36
C PHE A 53 9.14 -9.56 43.23
N LYS A 54 10.18 -8.90 42.71
CA LYS A 54 11.45 -8.74 43.41
C LYS A 54 11.53 -7.49 44.29
N PHE A 55 11.08 -6.35 43.79
CA PHE A 55 11.28 -5.06 44.49
C PHE A 55 10.06 -4.64 45.32
N GLN A 56 8.85 -5.06 44.94
CA GLN A 56 7.64 -4.72 45.69
C GLN A 56 7.41 -5.75 46.81
N THR A 57 7.92 -5.50 48.02
CA THR A 57 7.73 -6.39 49.19
C THR A 57 6.43 -6.17 49.96
N ARG A 58 5.66 -5.12 49.65
CA ARG A 58 4.37 -4.79 50.30
C ARG A 58 3.17 -5.11 49.41
N GLY A 59 2.08 -5.60 50.02
CA GLY A 59 0.80 -5.91 49.35
C GLY A 59 0.60 -7.41 49.04
N SER A 60 -0.66 -7.77 48.81
CA SER A 60 -1.10 -9.14 48.52
C SER A 60 -0.65 -9.59 47.11
N ARG A 61 -0.39 -10.89 46.94
CA ARG A 61 0.01 -11.49 45.65
C ARG A 61 -0.92 -11.14 44.46
N PRO A 62 -2.26 -11.17 44.57
CA PRO A 62 -3.13 -10.84 43.43
C PRO A 62 -3.03 -9.36 43.03
N LEU A 63 -2.89 -8.44 44.00
CA LEU A 63 -2.75 -7.02 43.71
C LEU A 63 -1.43 -6.73 42.98
N ARG A 64 -0.34 -7.42 43.35
CA ARG A 64 0.95 -7.30 42.63
C ARG A 64 0.84 -7.79 41.20
N PHE A 65 0.15 -8.91 40.98
CA PHE A 65 -0.08 -9.43 39.64
C PHE A 65 -0.87 -8.41 38.80
N PHE A 66 -1.97 -7.87 39.34
CA PHE A 66 -2.78 -6.87 38.65
C PHE A 66 -1.98 -5.60 38.29
N LEU A 67 -1.20 -5.07 39.24
CA LEU A 67 -0.35 -3.89 39.01
C LEU A 67 0.76 -4.18 37.99
N ALA A 68 1.40 -5.34 38.05
CA ALA A 68 2.42 -5.75 37.09
C ALA A 68 1.86 -5.89 35.68
N THR A 69 0.66 -6.49 35.55
CA THR A 69 -0.06 -6.59 34.28
C THR A 69 -0.44 -5.21 33.76
N CYS A 70 -1.03 -4.35 34.58
CA CYS A 70 -1.42 -3.00 34.17
C CYS A 70 -0.20 -2.18 33.69
N ARG A 71 0.89 -2.19 34.46
CA ARG A 71 2.14 -1.52 34.07
C ARG A 71 2.74 -2.12 32.80
N GLY A 72 2.72 -3.45 32.67
CA GLY A 72 3.19 -4.15 31.48
C GLY A 72 2.38 -3.77 30.24
N LEU A 73 1.05 -3.71 30.35
CA LEU A 73 0.16 -3.27 29.28
C LEU A 73 0.40 -1.81 28.90
N LEU A 74 0.63 -0.91 29.86
CA LEU A 74 0.98 0.48 29.58
C LEU A 74 2.30 0.60 28.82
N LEU A 75 3.31 -0.19 29.20
CA LEU A 75 4.60 -0.21 28.50
C LEU A 75 4.47 -0.81 27.10
N LEU A 76 3.65 -1.84 26.92
CA LEU A 76 3.33 -2.39 25.61
C LEU A 76 2.60 -1.37 24.72
N LEU A 77 1.64 -0.65 25.28
CA LEU A 77 0.92 0.40 24.56
C LEU A 77 1.88 1.50 24.12
N LEU A 78 2.78 1.94 25.02
CA LEU A 78 3.81 2.92 24.70
C LEU A 78 4.73 2.44 23.57
N LEU A 79 5.18 1.19 23.64
CA LEU A 79 6.02 0.59 22.59
C LEU A 79 5.27 0.51 21.25
N LEU A 80 3.99 0.14 21.28
CA LEU A 80 3.17 0.06 20.08
C LEU A 80 2.95 1.44 19.46
N THR A 81 2.65 2.46 20.28
CA THR A 81 2.54 3.85 19.82
C THR A 81 3.84 4.34 19.19
N LEU A 82 4.99 3.96 19.74
CA LEU A 82 6.30 4.29 19.17
C LEU A 82 6.56 3.60 17.82
N ALA A 83 5.95 2.44 17.58
CA ALA A 83 6.05 1.71 16.33
C ALA A 83 5.14 2.28 15.22
N ASP A 84 4.33 3.29 15.53
CA ASP A 84 3.43 4.01 14.63
C ASP A 84 2.50 3.07 13.82
N PRO A 85 1.48 2.48 14.48
CA PRO A 85 0.60 1.51 13.84
C PRO A 85 -0.40 2.25 12.94
N PHE A 86 -0.43 1.90 11.66
CA PHE A 86 -1.38 2.48 10.72
C PHE A 86 -2.17 1.41 9.97
N LEU A 87 -3.37 1.78 9.54
CA LEU A 87 -4.28 0.92 8.79
C LEU A 87 -4.44 1.48 7.37
N PRO A 88 -3.74 0.93 6.36
CA PRO A 88 -3.82 1.45 5.00
C PRO A 88 -5.21 1.16 4.42
N LEU A 89 -5.94 2.22 4.05
CA LEU A 89 -7.20 2.12 3.32
C LEU A 89 -6.92 2.34 1.83
N ARG A 90 -7.06 1.28 1.01
CA ARG A 90 -6.92 1.39 -0.45
C ARG A 90 -8.30 1.49 -1.08
N SER A 91 -8.60 2.66 -1.67
CA SER A 91 -9.78 2.85 -2.51
C SER A 91 -9.39 2.61 -3.96
N THR A 92 -9.77 1.46 -4.52
CA THR A 92 -9.53 1.18 -5.94
C THR A 92 -10.70 1.73 -6.76
N THR A 93 -10.59 2.96 -7.24
CA THR A 93 -11.50 3.47 -8.28
C THR A 93 -11.11 2.81 -9.60
N ARG A 94 -11.94 1.88 -10.08
CA ARG A 94 -11.77 1.26 -11.39
C ARG A 94 -12.13 2.28 -12.47
N SER A 95 -11.19 3.11 -12.89
CA SER A 95 -11.36 3.95 -14.07
C SER A 95 -11.42 3.04 -15.31
N GLN A 96 -12.59 2.95 -15.94
CA GLN A 96 -12.73 2.26 -17.21
C GLN A 96 -11.97 3.07 -18.28
N PRO A 97 -11.00 2.48 -19.00
CA PRO A 97 -10.29 3.19 -20.06
C PRO A 97 -11.27 3.47 -21.21
N LEU A 98 -11.59 4.74 -21.43
CA LEU A 98 -12.42 5.17 -22.53
C LEU A 98 -11.54 5.40 -23.76
N LEU A 99 -11.64 4.51 -24.74
CA LEU A 99 -10.87 4.59 -25.98
C LEU A 99 -11.68 5.37 -27.02
N TYR A 100 -11.25 6.60 -27.33
CA TYR A 100 -11.84 7.38 -28.42
C TYR A 100 -11.12 7.03 -29.72
N VAL A 101 -11.85 6.46 -30.68
CA VAL A 101 -11.37 6.25 -32.05
C VAL A 101 -11.98 7.33 -32.92
N LEU A 102 -11.15 8.26 -33.41
CA LEU A 102 -11.55 9.30 -34.34
C LEU A 102 -11.14 8.87 -35.75
N PHE A 103 -12.14 8.64 -36.61
CA PHE A 103 -11.91 8.40 -38.03
C PHE A 103 -11.90 9.76 -38.74
N ASP A 104 -10.75 10.15 -39.28
CA ASP A 104 -10.64 11.32 -40.15
C ASP A 104 -11.08 10.91 -41.57
N GLY A 105 -12.29 11.35 -41.94
CA GLY A 105 -12.90 11.09 -43.25
C GLY A 105 -12.86 12.31 -44.17
N THR A 106 -11.95 13.26 -43.96
CA THR A 106 -11.84 14.43 -44.81
C THR A 106 -11.27 14.04 -46.20
N GLU A 107 -11.88 14.55 -47.28
CA GLU A 107 -11.40 14.33 -48.66
C GLU A 107 -10.00 14.92 -48.95
N SER A 108 -9.38 15.57 -47.95
CA SER A 108 -8.04 16.14 -48.08
C SER A 108 -6.93 15.10 -48.26
N MET A 109 -7.18 13.82 -47.96
CA MET A 109 -6.24 12.72 -48.24
C MET A 109 -6.55 11.94 -49.53
N GLY A 110 -7.52 12.38 -50.33
CA GLY A 110 -7.93 11.69 -51.56
C GLY A 110 -7.10 12.03 -52.80
N ILE A 111 -6.14 12.95 -52.69
CA ILE A 111 -5.26 13.35 -53.79
C ILE A 111 -4.08 12.39 -53.83
N GLU A 112 -3.97 11.64 -54.92
CA GLU A 112 -2.86 10.74 -55.17
C GLU A 112 -1.63 11.58 -55.52
N ASP A 113 -0.60 11.54 -54.66
CA ASP A 113 0.62 12.30 -54.88
C ASP A 113 1.35 11.82 -56.14
N GLU A 114 1.50 12.72 -57.12
CA GLU A 114 2.21 12.44 -58.36
C GLU A 114 3.72 12.61 -58.14
N PHE A 115 4.38 11.52 -57.77
CA PHE A 115 5.84 11.50 -57.57
C PHE A 115 6.60 11.24 -58.87
N SER A 116 7.66 12.02 -59.12
CA SER A 116 8.67 11.70 -60.14
C SER A 116 9.46 10.45 -59.77
N ASP A 117 10.12 9.81 -60.75
CA ASP A 117 10.85 8.55 -60.54
C ASP A 117 11.92 8.65 -59.44
N ASP A 118 12.59 9.80 -59.36
CA ASP A 118 13.59 10.08 -58.32
C ASP A 118 12.97 10.17 -56.91
N GLN A 119 11.77 10.75 -56.81
CA GLN A 119 11.03 10.88 -55.55
C GLN A 119 10.47 9.52 -55.08
N ARG A 120 10.02 8.67 -56.01
CA ARG A 120 9.58 7.30 -55.70
C ARG A 120 10.74 6.45 -55.17
N ALA A 121 11.93 6.57 -55.77
CA ALA A 121 13.12 5.85 -55.31
C ALA A 121 13.55 6.28 -53.89
N ALA A 122 13.51 7.59 -53.61
CA ALA A 122 13.82 8.13 -52.29
C ALA A 122 12.79 7.67 -51.22
N LEU A 123 11.50 7.68 -51.56
CA LEU A 123 10.42 7.25 -50.66
C LEU A 123 10.53 5.74 -50.36
N LYS A 124 10.82 4.91 -51.36
CA LYS A 124 11.01 3.46 -51.20
C LYS A 124 12.16 3.12 -50.25
N ASN A 125 13.23 3.91 -50.28
CA ASN A 125 14.37 3.77 -49.38
C ASN A 125 14.02 4.24 -47.95
N ALA A 126 13.24 5.31 -47.80
CA ALA A 126 12.84 5.86 -46.50
C ALA A 126 11.81 4.99 -45.75
N VAL A 127 10.89 4.33 -46.47
CA VAL A 127 9.86 3.44 -45.89
C VAL A 127 10.39 2.01 -45.64
N GLY A 128 11.68 1.77 -45.92
CA GLY A 128 12.33 0.49 -45.61
C GLY A 128 11.83 -0.67 -46.47
N GLY A 129 11.63 -0.43 -47.78
CA GLY A 129 11.12 -1.41 -48.74
C GLY A 129 12.05 -2.59 -49.07
N ALA A 130 12.62 -3.26 -48.07
CA ALA A 130 13.44 -4.46 -48.22
C ALA A 130 13.12 -5.58 -47.20
N ALA A 131 11.96 -5.56 -46.53
CA ALA A 131 11.60 -6.63 -45.58
C ALA A 131 10.12 -7.08 -45.61
N ALA A 132 9.39 -6.88 -46.72
CA ALA A 132 7.99 -7.33 -46.82
C ALA A 132 7.64 -7.91 -48.20
N SER A 133 8.52 -8.72 -48.77
CA SER A 133 8.16 -9.62 -49.88
C SER A 133 8.63 -11.05 -49.58
N ALA A 134 7.93 -11.71 -48.66
CA ALA A 134 7.84 -13.17 -48.54
C ALA A 134 6.68 -13.55 -47.60
N GLY A 135 5.57 -14.03 -48.15
CA GLY A 135 4.44 -14.61 -47.41
C GLY A 135 3.09 -14.22 -47.97
#